data_AF-A0A3N2GXP8-F1
#
_entry.id   AF-A0A3N2GXP8-F1
#
_cell.length_a   1.000
_cell.length_b   1.000
_cell.length_c   1.000
_cell.angle_alpha   90.00
_cell.angle_beta   90.00
_cell.angle_gamma   90.00
#
_symmetry.space_group_name_H-M   'P 1'
#
loop_
_entity.id
_entity.type
_entity.pdbx_description
1 polymer ?
#
loop_
_entity_poly.entity_id
_entity_poly.type
_entity_poly.pdbx_seq_one_letter_code
_entity_poly.pdbx_strand_id
1 'polypeptide(L)'
;MPSYKKVIWHHDYPDQPVLLYSETGDDGYETRKVDLYRDGRQDYADESTSIGTTFLGQEPEPPLEEIAADAAFTLFVIDADEFEAVWRSALRSHRPQMSSDEVHGWLFEANVHKFLEHLSSFALLSDGWIIH
;
A
#
# COMPACT_ATOMS: atom_id res chain seq x y z
N MET A 1 -15.95 7.28 -12.92
CA MET A 1 -15.39 5.95 -12.61
C MET A 1 -13.90 6.02 -12.84
N PRO A 2 -13.08 5.45 -11.94
CA PRO A 2 -11.63 5.49 -12.08
C PRO A 2 -11.19 4.82 -13.38
N SER A 3 -10.09 5.30 -13.92
CA SER A 3 -9.43 4.72 -15.10
C SER A 3 -8.08 4.12 -14.70
N TYR A 4 -7.65 3.11 -15.45
CA TYR A 4 -6.44 2.36 -15.15
C TYR A 4 -5.56 2.27 -16.39
N LYS A 5 -4.28 2.51 -16.19
CA LYS A 5 -3.28 2.40 -17.26
C LYS A 5 -2.00 1.73 -16.79
N LYS A 6 -1.31 1.16 -17.76
CA LYS A 6 0.05 0.64 -17.65
C LYS A 6 0.89 1.30 -18.74
N VAL A 7 2.05 1.79 -18.36
CA VAL A 7 3.03 2.36 -19.28
C VAL A 7 4.33 1.56 -19.18
N ILE A 8 4.83 1.10 -20.32
CA ILE A 8 6.23 0.68 -20.43
C ILE A 8 7.05 1.93 -20.72
N TRP A 9 8.06 2.22 -19.90
CA TRP A 9 9.00 3.31 -20.13
C TRP A 9 10.30 2.78 -20.72
N HIS A 10 10.61 3.19 -21.94
CA HIS A 10 11.81 2.83 -22.68
C HIS A 10 12.93 3.81 -22.37
N HIS A 11 13.89 3.37 -21.57
CA HIS A 11 15.09 4.12 -21.22
C HIS A 11 16.22 3.17 -20.80
N ASP A 12 17.42 3.71 -20.59
CA ASP A 12 18.59 2.96 -20.09
C ASP A 12 19.00 3.35 -18.65
N TYR A 13 18.25 4.26 -18.00
CA TYR A 13 18.52 4.66 -16.61
C TYR A 13 18.31 3.47 -15.65
N PRO A 14 19.35 2.95 -14.97
CA PRO A 14 19.27 1.70 -14.23
C PRO A 14 18.35 1.76 -13.01
N ASP A 15 18.33 2.91 -12.32
CA ASP A 15 17.62 3.09 -11.06
C ASP A 15 16.17 3.56 -11.23
N GLN A 16 15.72 3.72 -12.47
CA GLN A 16 14.36 4.18 -12.81
C GLN A 16 13.44 3.00 -13.15
N PRO A 17 12.12 3.11 -12.91
CA PRO A 17 11.16 2.06 -13.18
C PRO A 17 10.95 1.88 -14.68
N VAL A 18 10.69 0.65 -15.09
CA VAL A 18 10.42 0.28 -16.49
C VAL A 18 8.94 0.06 -16.79
N LEU A 19 8.14 -0.14 -15.74
CA LEU A 19 6.69 -0.28 -15.82
C LEU A 19 6.06 0.64 -14.78
N LEU A 20 5.08 1.42 -15.21
CA LEU A 20 4.32 2.33 -14.35
C LEU A 20 2.85 1.97 -14.47
N TYR A 21 2.20 1.75 -13.35
CA TYR A 21 0.76 1.49 -13.25
C TYR A 21 0.12 2.63 -12.49
N SER A 22 -0.97 3.20 -13.02
CA SER A 22 -1.69 4.28 -12.37
C SER A 22 -3.20 4.01 -12.36
N GLU A 23 -3.82 4.24 -11.21
CA GLU A 23 -5.25 4.52 -11.08
C GLU A 23 -5.44 6.03 -11.07
N THR A 24 -6.33 6.50 -11.93
CA THR A 24 -6.66 7.92 -12.06
C THR A 24 -8.13 8.13 -11.72
N GLY A 25 -8.40 9.05 -10.80
CA GLY A 25 -9.74 9.45 -10.38
C GLY A 25 -10.51 10.20 -11.45
N ASP A 26 -11.78 10.48 -11.17
CA ASP A 26 -12.70 11.17 -12.10
C ASP A 26 -12.30 12.64 -12.36
N ASP A 27 -11.46 13.20 -11.48
CA ASP A 27 -10.89 14.54 -11.59
C ASP A 27 -9.58 14.57 -12.41
N GLY A 28 -9.12 13.43 -12.90
CA GLY A 28 -7.91 13.29 -13.69
C GLY A 28 -6.62 13.15 -12.85
N TYR A 29 -6.70 13.17 -11.52
CA TYR A 29 -5.53 13.00 -10.65
C TYR A 29 -5.24 11.52 -10.38
N GLU A 30 -3.96 11.18 -10.25
CA GLU A 30 -3.57 9.84 -9.78
C GLU A 30 -4.03 9.66 -8.32
N THR A 31 -4.75 8.57 -8.04
CA THR A 31 -5.16 8.17 -6.69
C THR A 31 -4.26 7.08 -6.13
N ARG A 32 -3.74 6.22 -7.01
CA ARG A 32 -2.79 5.14 -6.68
C ARG A 32 -1.80 4.93 -7.82
N LYS A 33 -0.56 4.59 -7.46
CA LYS A 33 0.53 4.33 -8.41
C LYS A 33 1.40 3.16 -7.97
N VAL A 34 1.86 2.34 -8.92
CA VAL A 34 2.90 1.32 -8.71
C VAL A 34 3.97 1.44 -9.77
N ASP A 35 5.22 1.52 -9.34
CA ASP A 35 6.40 1.54 -10.19
C ASP A 35 7.17 0.21 -10.06
N LEU A 36 7.41 -0.45 -11.19
CA LEU A 36 8.18 -1.68 -11.29
C LEU A 36 9.57 -1.40 -11.85
N TYR A 37 10.61 -1.83 -11.13
CA TYR A 37 12.00 -1.66 -11.51
C TYR A 37 12.55 -2.91 -12.21
N ARG A 38 13.68 -2.77 -12.93
CA ARG A 38 14.31 -3.89 -13.67
C ARG A 38 14.73 -5.05 -12.77
N ASP A 39 15.07 -4.77 -11.52
CA ASP A 39 15.45 -5.76 -10.52
C ASP A 39 14.24 -6.50 -9.89
N GLY A 40 13.02 -6.10 -10.26
CA GLY A 40 11.77 -6.66 -9.74
C GLY A 40 11.23 -5.96 -8.50
N ARG A 41 11.89 -4.92 -7.97
CA ARG A 41 11.33 -4.06 -6.91
C ARG A 41 10.02 -3.42 -7.38
N GLN A 42 9.08 -3.23 -6.45
CA GLN A 42 7.77 -2.64 -6.71
C GLN A 42 7.45 -1.58 -5.67
N ASP A 43 7.68 -0.32 -5.99
CA ASP A 43 7.34 0.78 -5.08
C ASP A 43 5.92 1.27 -5.41
N TYR A 44 5.23 1.85 -4.43
CA TYR A 44 3.86 2.33 -4.61
C TYR A 44 3.61 3.64 -3.89
N ALA A 45 2.56 4.33 -4.34
CA ALA A 45 2.02 5.49 -3.66
C ALA A 45 0.48 5.49 -3.68
N ASP A 46 -0.11 6.04 -2.62
CA ASP A 46 -1.49 6.49 -2.53
C ASP A 46 -1.53 7.85 -1.81
N GLU A 47 -2.73 8.35 -1.50
CA GLU A 47 -2.94 9.63 -0.81
C GLU A 47 -2.23 9.73 0.55
N SER A 48 -1.94 8.60 1.20
CA SER A 48 -1.40 8.52 2.56
C SER A 48 0.06 8.09 2.61
N THR A 49 0.50 7.32 1.62
CA THR A 49 1.75 6.58 1.64
C THR A 49 2.51 6.79 0.34
N SER A 50 3.84 6.90 0.44
CA SER A 50 4.75 6.89 -0.70
C SER A 50 5.99 6.10 -0.30
N ILE A 51 6.33 5.11 -1.12
CA ILE A 51 7.47 4.23 -0.90
C ILE A 51 8.58 4.60 -1.88
N GLY A 52 9.83 4.61 -1.38
CA GLY A 52 11.00 4.85 -2.20
C GLY A 52 10.95 6.23 -2.87
N THR A 53 10.93 6.24 -4.20
CA THR A 53 10.82 7.46 -5.02
C THR A 53 9.49 7.57 -5.76
N THR A 54 8.53 6.69 -5.49
CA THR A 54 7.22 6.70 -6.15
C THR A 54 6.29 7.68 -5.44
N PHE A 55 5.69 8.60 -6.21
CA PHE A 55 4.75 9.60 -5.73
C PHE A 55 3.60 9.74 -6.74
N LEU A 56 2.45 10.23 -6.27
CA LEU A 56 1.35 10.64 -7.12
C LEU A 56 1.69 11.95 -7.85
N GLY A 57 1.22 12.09 -9.09
CA GLY A 57 1.31 13.33 -9.85
C GLY A 57 0.65 14.50 -9.12
N GLN A 58 1.28 15.68 -9.18
CA GLN A 58 0.75 16.92 -8.61
C GLN A 58 -0.24 17.64 -9.53
N GLU A 59 -0.31 17.21 -10.78
CA GLU A 59 -1.18 17.72 -11.83
C GLU A 59 -2.02 16.57 -12.40
N PRO A 60 -3.16 16.87 -13.03
CA PRO A 60 -3.93 15.86 -13.74
C PRO A 60 -3.07 15.14 -14.78
N GLU A 61 -3.32 13.86 -14.93
CA GLU A 61 -2.65 13.05 -15.93
C GLU A 61 -2.93 13.57 -17.34
N PRO A 62 -1.91 13.65 -18.21
CA PRO A 62 -2.11 14.05 -19.59
C PRO A 62 -3.05 13.08 -20.32
N PRO A 63 -3.71 13.54 -21.40
CA PRO A 63 -4.54 12.68 -22.23
C PRO A 63 -3.78 11.46 -22.75
N LEU A 64 -4.48 10.34 -22.92
CA LEU A 64 -3.87 9.08 -23.37
C LEU A 64 -3.19 9.24 -24.74
N GLU A 65 -3.73 10.08 -25.61
CA GLU A 65 -3.16 10.38 -26.93
C GLU A 65 -1.81 11.08 -26.84
N GLU A 66 -1.62 11.93 -25.84
CA GLU A 66 -0.36 12.63 -25.59
C GLU A 66 0.69 11.66 -25.05
N ILE A 67 0.31 10.82 -24.08
CA ILE A 67 1.19 9.78 -23.54
C ILE A 67 1.61 8.79 -24.63
N ALA A 68 0.67 8.36 -25.48
CA ALA A 68 0.92 7.41 -26.56
C ALA A 68 1.73 8.01 -27.72
N ALA A 69 1.79 9.33 -27.86
CA ALA A 69 2.58 10.01 -28.88
C ALA A 69 4.08 10.09 -28.52
N ASP A 70 4.42 9.96 -27.24
CA ASP A 70 5.81 9.92 -26.80
C ASP A 70 6.43 8.55 -27.08
N ALA A 71 7.47 8.53 -27.92
CA ALA A 71 8.17 7.31 -28.31
C ALA A 71 8.92 6.63 -27.14
N ALA A 72 9.16 7.34 -26.04
CA ALA A 72 9.70 6.75 -24.82
C ALA A 72 8.66 5.87 -24.10
N PHE A 73 7.38 5.94 -24.45
CA PHE A 73 6.32 5.22 -23.78
C PHE A 73 5.61 4.21 -24.68
N THR A 74 5.15 3.12 -24.09
CA THR A 74 4.12 2.26 -24.68
C THR A 74 2.97 2.13 -23.69
N LEU A 75 1.85 2.74 -24.04
CA LEU A 75 0.65 2.85 -23.21
C LEU A 75 -0.30 1.67 -23.44
N PHE A 76 -0.86 1.16 -22.35
CA PHE A 76 -1.95 0.20 -22.32
C PHE A 76 -3.04 0.69 -21.37
N VAL A 77 -4.28 0.74 -21.83
CA VAL A 77 -5.44 0.81 -20.93
C VAL A 77 -5.67 -0.58 -20.39
N ILE A 78 -5.74 -0.70 -19.07
CA ILE A 78 -5.96 -1.97 -18.38
C ILE A 78 -7.28 -1.91 -17.62
N ASP A 79 -7.75 -3.05 -17.13
CA ASP A 79 -8.89 -3.09 -16.23
C ASP A 79 -8.46 -2.95 -14.75
N ALA A 80 -9.47 -2.78 -13.89
CA ALA A 80 -9.26 -2.66 -12.46
C ALA A 80 -8.65 -3.95 -11.85
N ASP A 81 -8.97 -5.13 -12.40
CA ASP A 81 -8.50 -6.40 -11.85
C ASP A 81 -6.99 -6.59 -12.07
N GLU A 82 -6.48 -6.21 -13.25
CA GLU A 82 -5.04 -6.18 -13.54
C GLU A 82 -4.32 -5.20 -12.61
N PHE A 83 -4.85 -3.99 -12.43
CA PHE A 83 -4.26 -3.01 -11.52
C PHE A 83 -4.24 -3.51 -10.07
N GLU A 84 -5.36 -4.03 -9.58
CA GLU A 84 -5.50 -4.55 -8.21
C GLU A 84 -4.54 -5.70 -7.92
N ALA A 85 -4.26 -6.55 -8.90
CA ALA A 85 -3.29 -7.63 -8.75
C ALA A 85 -1.88 -7.09 -8.48
N VAL A 86 -1.46 -6.07 -9.23
CA VAL A 86 -0.14 -5.42 -9.08
C VAL A 86 -0.09 -4.59 -7.79
N TRP A 87 -1.15 -3.85 -7.48
CA TRP A 87 -1.29 -3.09 -6.24
C TRP A 87 -1.09 -3.98 -5.00
N ARG A 88 -1.82 -5.10 -4.92
CA ARG A 88 -1.67 -6.05 -3.80
C ARG A 88 -0.30 -6.70 -3.76
N SER A 89 0.35 -6.88 -4.90
CA SER A 89 1.73 -7.36 -4.97
C SER A 89 2.69 -6.37 -4.30
N ALA A 90 2.64 -5.10 -4.69
CA ALA A 90 3.47 -4.04 -4.12
C ALA A 90 3.25 -3.89 -2.60
N LEU A 91 1.98 -3.93 -2.14
CA LEU A 91 1.64 -3.91 -0.72
C LEU A 91 2.29 -5.08 0.04
N ARG A 92 2.26 -6.31 -0.50
CA ARG A 92 2.88 -7.47 0.18
C ARG A 92 4.39 -7.35 0.25
N SER A 93 5.04 -6.83 -0.80
CA SER A 93 6.49 -6.60 -0.82
C SER A 93 6.94 -5.61 0.25
N HIS A 94 6.04 -4.72 0.68
CA HIS A 94 6.30 -3.65 1.64
C HIS A 94 5.61 -3.83 2.99
N ARG A 95 4.90 -4.93 3.22
CA ARG A 95 4.41 -5.24 4.57
C ARG A 95 5.63 -5.44 5.47
N PRO A 96 5.67 -4.76 6.64
CA PRO A 96 6.60 -5.18 7.68
C PRO A 96 6.37 -6.67 7.91
N GLN A 97 7.41 -7.48 7.74
CA GLN A 97 7.40 -8.85 8.23
C GLN A 97 7.41 -8.77 9.76
N MET A 98 6.26 -8.49 10.37
CA MET A 98 6.10 -8.74 11.79
C MET A 98 6.23 -10.25 11.96
N SER A 99 7.24 -10.65 12.73
CA SER A 99 7.45 -12.05 13.04
C SER A 99 6.20 -12.63 13.71
N SER A 100 5.96 -13.94 13.57
CA SER A 100 4.87 -14.62 14.29
C SER A 100 4.90 -14.30 15.79
N ASP A 101 6.08 -14.06 16.34
CA ASP A 101 6.30 -13.76 17.76
C ASP A 101 5.84 -12.34 18.13
N GLU A 102 6.04 -11.35 17.26
CA GLU A 102 5.55 -9.98 17.46
C GLU A 102 4.03 -9.88 17.31
N VAL A 103 3.42 -10.65 16.39
CA VAL A 103 1.96 -10.68 16.22
C VAL A 103 1.26 -11.28 17.45
N HIS A 104 1.84 -12.32 18.06
CA HIS A 104 1.31 -12.87 19.31
C HIS A 104 1.49 -11.92 20.49
N GLY A 105 2.60 -11.19 20.57
CA GLY A 105 2.81 -10.16 21.59
C GLY A 105 1.81 -9.01 21.49
N TRP A 106 1.56 -8.50 20.28
CA TRP A 106 0.63 -7.39 20.03
C TRP A 106 -0.83 -7.79 20.26
N LEU A 107 -1.22 -9.01 19.84
CA LEU A 107 -2.56 -9.54 20.13
C LEU A 107 -2.78 -9.77 21.63
N PHE A 108 -1.75 -10.13 22.40
CA PHE A 108 -1.86 -10.28 23.86
C PHE A 108 -2.11 -8.92 24.53
N GLU A 109 -1.33 -7.89 24.22
CA GLU A 109 -1.53 -6.54 24.79
C GLU A 109 -2.86 -5.90 24.37
N ALA A 110 -3.27 -6.02 23.10
CA ALA A 110 -4.54 -5.50 22.62
C ALA A 110 -5.75 -6.23 23.25
N ASN A 111 -5.59 -7.50 23.65
CA ASN A 111 -6.66 -8.26 24.31
C ASN A 111 -6.66 -8.08 25.84
N VAL A 112 -5.55 -7.67 26.48
CA VAL A 112 -5.55 -7.30 27.92
C VAL A 112 -6.51 -6.13 28.17
N HIS A 113 -6.61 -5.17 27.25
CA HIS A 113 -7.59 -4.08 27.35
C HIS A 113 -9.05 -4.54 27.19
N LYS A 114 -9.33 -5.66 26.52
CA LYS A 114 -10.68 -6.25 26.48
C LYS A 114 -10.93 -7.27 27.61
N PHE A 115 -9.90 -7.94 28.10
CA PHE A 115 -10.01 -8.95 29.17
C PHE A 115 -10.13 -8.32 30.56
N LEU A 116 -9.52 -7.14 30.78
CA LEU A 116 -9.64 -6.40 32.05
C LEU A 116 -10.99 -5.70 32.24
N GLU A 117 -11.77 -5.45 31.17
CA GLU A 117 -13.15 -4.98 31.32
C GLU A 117 -14.13 -6.09 31.75
N HIS A 118 -13.76 -7.38 31.62
CA HIS A 118 -14.62 -8.50 32.02
C HIS A 118 -14.27 -9.12 33.38
N LEU A 119 -13.08 -8.86 33.94
CA LEU A 119 -12.71 -9.32 35.28
C LEU A 119 -12.99 -8.29 36.39
N SER A 120 -13.48 -7.09 36.06
CA SER A 120 -13.89 -6.11 37.07
C SER A 120 -15.23 -6.42 37.76
N SER A 121 -15.83 -7.60 37.52
CA SER A 121 -17.09 -8.04 38.15
C SER A 121 -16.96 -9.29 39.03
N PHE A 122 -15.76 -9.85 39.25
CA PHE A 122 -15.63 -11.11 40.00
C PHE A 122 -14.40 -11.15 40.94
N ALA A 123 -14.20 -10.12 41.76
CA ALA A 123 -13.33 -10.23 42.95
C ALA A 123 -13.65 -9.15 44.00
N LEU A 124 -14.90 -9.11 44.45
CA LEU A 124 -15.24 -8.51 45.74
C LEU A 124 -16.16 -9.48 46.46
N LEU A 125 -15.57 -10.43 47.20
CA LEU A 125 -16.16 -11.09 48.35
C LEU A 125 -15.05 -11.78 49.14
N SER A 126 -15.10 -11.55 50.46
CA SER A 126 -14.30 -12.09 51.58
C SER A 126 -12.87 -11.56 51.79
N ASP A 127 -12.79 -10.45 52.53
CA ASP A 127 -12.26 -10.35 53.90
C ASP A 127 -10.99 -11.13 54.30
N GLY A 128 -9.97 -10.36 54.72
CA GLY A 128 -9.38 -10.54 56.05
C GLY A 128 -7.97 -11.14 56.19
N TRP A 129 -7.12 -10.37 56.91
CA TRP A 129 -5.97 -10.77 57.75
C TRP A 129 -4.53 -10.51 57.25
N ILE A 130 -4.00 -9.35 57.68
CA ILE A 130 -2.80 -9.10 58.52
C ILE A 130 -1.59 -10.08 58.44
N ILE A 131 -0.45 -9.51 58.04
CA ILE A 131 0.96 -9.65 58.50
C ILE A 131 1.44 -11.00 59.11
N HIS A 132 2.47 -11.60 58.48
CA HIS A 132 3.80 -11.81 59.07
C HIS A 132 4.86 -12.03 57.99
#